data_AF-A0A4U6C843-F1
#
_entry.id   AF-A0A4U6C843-F1
#
_cell.length_a   1.000
_cell.length_b   1.000
_cell.length_c   1.000
_cell.angle_alpha   90.00
_cell.angle_beta   90.00
_cell.angle_gamma   90.00
#
_symmetry.space_group_name_H-M   'P 1'
#
loop_
_entity.id
_entity.type
_entity.pdbx_description
1 polymer ?
#
loop_
_entity_poly.entity_id
_entity_poly.type
_entity_poly.pdbx_seq_one_letter_code
_entity_poly.pdbx_strand_id
1 'polypeptide(L)' 'MPLRHLLQEYNIDSMDAAVIEALFNQGAFPGETKQDRYDRAKLLIELFASGVRDKDALIAALTRIRKAS' A
#
# COMPACT_ATOMS: atom_id res chain seq x y z
N MET A 1 5.67 12.44 1.07
CA MET A 1 4.87 11.30 1.58
C MET A 1 5.62 10.02 1.26
N PRO A 2 5.74 9.06 2.20
CA PRO A 2 6.52 7.83 2.00
C PRO A 2 6.09 7.03 0.76
N LEU A 3 4.79 7.03 0.43
CA LEU A 3 4.26 6.33 -0.74
C LEU A 3 4.84 6.82 -2.07
N ARG A 4 4.90 8.14 -2.33
CA ARG A 4 5.42 8.67 -3.60
C ARG A 4 6.87 8.28 -3.85
N HIS A 5 7.68 8.26 -2.79
CA HIS A 5 9.08 7.88 -2.92
C HIS A 5 9.21 6.42 -3.36
N LEU A 6 8.44 5.54 -2.72
CA LEU A 6 8.42 4.12 -3.06
C LEU A 6 7.85 3.87 -4.47
N LEU A 7 6.81 4.59 -4.89
CA LEU A 7 6.28 4.48 -6.27
C LEU A 7 7.34 4.81 -7.33
N GLN A 8 8.18 5.81 -7.06
CA GLN A 8 9.31 6.18 -7.92
C GLN A 8 10.44 5.15 -7.86
N GLU A 9 10.78 4.67 -6.66
CA GLU A 9 11.85 3.69 -6.44
C GLU A 9 11.57 2.36 -7.15
N TYR A 10 10.31 1.92 -7.15
CA TYR A 10 9.87 0.69 -7.83
C TYR A 10 9.46 0.91 -9.28
N ASN A 11 9.63 2.12 -9.81
CA ASN A 11 9.28 2.51 -11.18
C ASN A 11 7.86 2.09 -11.60
N ILE A 12 6.90 2.30 -10.69
CA ILE A 12 5.50 1.98 -10.92
C ILE A 12 4.91 2.97 -11.94
N ASP A 13 4.23 2.46 -12.96
CA ASP A 13 3.58 3.32 -13.96
C ASP A 13 2.43 4.15 -13.36
N SER A 14 2.03 5.19 -14.08
CA SER A 14 1.04 6.15 -13.61
C SER A 14 -0.36 5.57 -13.39
N MET A 15 -0.72 4.49 -14.08
CA MET A 15 -2.02 3.84 -13.93
C MET A 15 -2.03 2.97 -12.68
N ASP A 16 -1.00 2.15 -12.50
CA ASP A 16 -0.82 1.31 -11.32
C ASP A 16 -0.61 2.17 -10.06
N ALA A 17 0.12 3.29 -10.18
CA ALA A 17 0.31 4.25 -9.09
C ALA A 17 -1.01 4.83 -8.57
N ALA A 18 -1.95 5.17 -9.46
CA ALA A 18 -3.26 5.68 -9.06
C ALA A 18 -4.08 4.64 -8.27
N VAL A 19 -3.99 3.37 -8.65
CA VAL A 19 -4.64 2.26 -7.94
C VAL A 19 -4.02 2.07 -6.55
N ILE A 20 -2.69 2.08 -6.46
CA ILE A 20 -1.97 1.96 -5.19
C ILE A 20 -2.28 3.15 -4.27
N GLU A 21 -2.32 4.37 -4.79
CA GLU A 21 -2.70 5.56 -4.00
C GLU A 21 -4.13 5.46 -3.47
N ALA A 22 -5.09 5.00 -4.28
CA ALA A 22 -6.47 4.79 -3.84
C ALA A 22 -6.56 3.76 -2.71
N LEU A 23 -5.89 2.61 -2.86
CA LEU A 23 -5.83 1.56 -1.84
C LEU A 23 -5.11 2.03 -0.56
N PHE A 24 -4.03 2.80 -0.72
CA PHE A 24 -3.31 3.39 0.39
C PHE A 24 -4.17 4.40 1.16
N ASN A 25 -5.01 5.19 0.49
CA ASN A 25 -5.90 6.10 1.21
C ASN A 25 -7.06 5.34 1.88
N GLN A 26 -7.59 4.30 1.23
CA GLN A 26 -8.67 3.47 1.78
C GLN A 26 -8.25 2.69 3.04
N GLY A 27 -6.99 2.24 3.10
CA GLY A 27 -6.44 1.53 4.26
C GLY A 27 -5.99 2.43 5.42
N ALA A 28 -6.09 3.75 5.30
CA ALA A 28 -5.71 4.68 6.37
C ALA A 28 -6.72 4.63 7.52
N PHE A 29 -6.24 4.73 8.76
CA PHE A 29 -7.09 4.67 9.95
C PHE A 29 -6.72 5.74 10.99
N PRO A 30 -7.66 6.12 11.87
CA PRO A 30 -7.39 7.07 12.94
C PRO A 30 -6.35 6.54 13.91
N GLY A 31 -5.34 7.35 14.24
CA GLY A 31 -4.25 6.95 15.14
C GLY A 31 -3.10 6.19 14.47
N GLU A 32 -3.15 6.00 13.15
CA GLU A 32 -2.07 5.40 12.37
C GLU A 32 -0.74 6.17 12.56
N THR A 33 0.30 5.46 12.99
CA THR A 33 1.62 6.07 13.17
C THR A 33 2.30 6.32 11.82
N LYS A 34 3.39 7.11 11.83
CA LYS A 34 4.21 7.29 10.61
C LYS A 34 4.82 5.97 10.14
N GLN A 35 5.15 5.06 11.08
CA GLN A 35 5.72 3.75 10.76
C GLN A 35 4.66 2.86 10.11
N ASP A 36 3.45 2.80 10.67
CA ASP A 36 2.34 2.02 10.08
C ASP A 36 2.04 2.48 8.65
N ARG A 37 2.03 3.80 8.41
CA ARG A 37 1.89 4.35 7.06
C ARG A 37 2.99 3.88 6.12
N TYR A 38 4.23 3.85 6.59
CA TYR A 38 5.36 3.43 5.78
C TYR A 38 5.27 1.94 5.45
N ASP A 39 5.06 1.10 6.46
CA ASP A 39 4.97 -0.36 6.30
C ASP A 39 3.81 -0.75 5.38
N ARG A 40 2.68 -0.03 5.49
CA ARG A 40 1.53 -0.23 4.63
C ARG A 40 1.76 0.17 3.18
N ALA A 41 2.45 1.30 2.96
CA ALA A 41 2.85 1.71 1.62
C ALA A 41 3.81 0.70 0.99
N LYS A 42 4.78 0.21 1.77
CA LYS A 42 5.76 -0.78 1.34
C LYS A 42 5.09 -2.10 0.96
N LEU A 43 4.20 -2.62 1.82
CA LEU A 43 3.46 -3.85 1.54
C LEU A 43 2.66 -3.76 0.24
N LEU A 44 1.93 -2.65 0.03
CA LEU A 44 1.14 -2.48 -1.19
C LEU A 44 2.01 -2.57 -2.44
N ILE A 45 3.17 -1.93 -2.42
CA ILE A 45 4.10 -1.92 -3.55
C ILE A 45 4.74 -3.30 -3.75
N GLU A 46 5.13 -4.00 -2.69
CA GLU A 46 5.67 -5.36 -2.76
C GLU A 46 4.64 -6.36 -3.31
N LEU A 47 3.39 -6.28 -2.87
CA LEU A 47 2.30 -7.09 -3.40
C LEU A 47 2.06 -6.79 -4.88
N PHE A 48 2.09 -5.51 -5.26
CA PHE A 48 1.93 -5.11 -6.65
C PHE A 48 3.11 -5.61 -7.52
N ALA A 49 4.33 -5.47 -7.03
CA ALA A 49 5.55 -5.94 -7.69
C ALA A 49 5.62 -7.47 -7.82
N SER A 50 5.04 -8.21 -6.87
CA SER A 50 4.88 -9.67 -6.96
C SER A 50 3.76 -10.14 -7.91
N GLY A 51 3.05 -9.20 -8.55
CA GLY A 51 2.00 -9.49 -9.53
C GLY A 51 0.59 -9.60 -8.93
N VAL A 52 0.42 -9.34 -7.63
CA VAL A 52 -0.91 -9.29 -7.00
C VAL A 52 -1.59 -7.97 -7.36
N ARG A 53 -2.41 -8.01 -8.41
CA ARG A 53 -3.23 -6.87 -8.87
C ARG A 53 -4.68 -6.93 -8.40
N ASP A 54 -5.06 -8.02 -7.75
CA ASP A 54 -6.42 -8.20 -7.23
C ASP A 54 -6.67 -7.24 -6.06
N LYS A 55 -7.63 -6.34 -6.25
CA LYS A 55 -7.97 -5.29 -5.29
C LYS A 55 -8.41 -5.85 -3.94
N ASP A 56 -9.18 -6.93 -3.94
CA ASP A 56 -9.71 -7.55 -2.72
C ASP A 56 -8.60 -8.30 -1.98
N ALA A 57 -7.68 -8.95 -2.69
CA ALA A 57 -6.49 -9.56 -2.11
C ALA A 57 -5.59 -8.52 -1.43
N LEU A 58 -5.38 -7.36 -2.08
CA LEU A 58 -4.62 -6.25 -1.51
C LEU A 58 -5.30 -5.68 -0.26
N ILE A 59 -6.61 -5.46 -0.29
CA ILE A 59 -7.39 -4.99 0.87
C ILE A 59 -7.35 -6.01 2.02
N ALA A 60 -7.46 -7.31 1.71
CA ALA A 60 -7.38 -8.37 2.70
C ALA A 60 -5.99 -8.42 3.37
N ALA A 61 -4.91 -8.26 2.59
CA ALA A 61 -3.55 -8.19 3.11
C ALA A 61 -3.34 -6.99 4.04
N LEU A 62 -3.83 -5.82 3.63
CA LEU A 62 -3.85 -4.60 4.44
C LEU A 62 -4.60 -4.79 5.77
N THR A 63 -5.73 -5.48 5.75
CA THR A 63 -6.57 -5.71 6.93
C THR A 63 -5.95 -6.74 7.89
N ARG A 64 -5.16 -7.69 7.37
CA ARG A 64 -4.46 -8.70 8.19
C ARG A 64 -3.34 -8.09 9.04
N ILE A 65 -2.59 -7.12 8.51
CA ILE A 65 -1.55 -6.41 9.29
C ILE A 65 -2.15 -5.74 10.53
N ARG A 66 -3.30 -5.08 10.39
CA ARG A 66 -4.02 -4.46 11.51
C ARG A 66 -4.33 -5.42 12.66
N LYS A 67 -4.54 -6.71 12.39
CA LYS A 67 -4.85 -7.71 13.43
C LYS A 67 -3.61 -8.27 14.13
N ALA A 68 -2.42 -8.08 13.55
CA ALA A 68 -1.16 -8.60 14.07
C ALA A 68 -0.39 -7.58 14.90
N SER A 69 -0.77 -6.30 14.86
CA SER A 69 -0.22 -5.20 15.66
C SER A 69 -1.02 -4.92 16.93
#